data_AF-A0A438K886-F1
#
_entry.id   AF-A0A438K886-F1
#
_cell.length_a   1.000
_cell.length_b   1.000
_cell.length_c   1.000
_cell.angle_alpha   90.00
_cell.angle_beta   90.00
_cell.angle_gamma   90.00
#
_symmetry.space_group_name_H-M   'P 1'
#
loop_
_entity.id
_entity.type
_entity.pdbx_description
1 polymer ?
#
loop_
_entity_poly.entity_id
_entity_poly.type
_entity_poly.pdbx_seq_one_letter_code
_entity_poly.pdbx_strand_id
1 'polypeptide(L)'
;MISAHRRNNDFDRIKVNGEWLSEEQEIDHISRQEAESLELPFTEIEIYTTLMEMNGDKASGLDGFTVAFWQNAWDFTKEEILDMFKEFHEHNSFVRSLNNTFWY
;
A
#
# COMPACT_ATOMS: atom_id res chain seq x y z
N MET A 1 9.75 -30.57 34.05
CA MET A 1 10.50 -30.41 32.79
C MET A 1 9.51 -30.48 31.65
N ILE A 2 9.20 -29.35 31.01
CA ILE A 2 8.21 -29.26 29.93
C ILE A 2 8.98 -29.23 28.62
N SER A 3 8.91 -30.31 27.84
CA SER A 3 9.54 -30.40 26.52
C SER A 3 8.77 -29.54 25.51
N ALA A 4 9.37 -28.43 25.09
CA ALA A 4 8.87 -27.62 23.98
C ALA A 4 9.10 -28.37 22.67
N HIS A 5 8.03 -28.99 22.14
CA HIS A 5 8.02 -29.64 20.85
C HIS A 5 7.81 -28.57 19.77
N ARG A 6 8.89 -27.93 19.32
CA ARG A 6 8.86 -26.94 18.25
C ARG A 6 8.62 -27.68 16.93
N ARG A 7 7.38 -27.73 16.48
CA ARG A 7 7.03 -28.20 15.13
C ARG A 7 7.55 -27.17 14.13
N ASN A 8 8.63 -27.52 13.43
CA ASN A 8 9.05 -26.80 12.22
C ASN A 8 8.02 -27.13 11.13
N ASN A 9 7.24 -26.15 10.70
CA ASN A 9 6.41 -26.28 9.51
C ASN A 9 7.26 -25.80 8.33
N ASP A 10 8.01 -26.73 7.74
CA ASP A 10 8.64 -26.53 6.44
C ASP A 10 7.58 -26.85 5.39
N PHE A 11 7.24 -25.90 4.53
CA PHE A 11 6.20 -26.05 3.52
C PHE A 11 6.86 -26.09 2.14
N ASP A 12 7.19 -27.30 1.68
CA ASP A 12 7.82 -27.54 0.36
C ASP A 12 6.97 -27.05 -0.83
N ARG A 13 5.65 -26.91 -0.64
CA ARG A 13 4.67 -26.63 -1.69
C ARG A 13 3.46 -25.86 -1.15
N ILE A 14 2.96 -24.91 -1.94
CA ILE A 14 1.73 -24.16 -1.67
C ILE A 14 0.70 -24.44 -2.77
N LYS A 15 -0.59 -24.45 -2.42
CA LYS A 15 -1.66 -24.65 -3.40
C LYS A 15 -2.34 -23.31 -3.70
N VAL A 16 -2.25 -22.84 -4.95
CA VAL A 16 -2.87 -21.59 -5.41
C VAL A 16 -3.84 -21.93 -6.54
N ASN A 17 -5.11 -21.51 -6.41
CA ASN A 17 -6.16 -21.70 -7.44
C ASN A 17 -6.36 -23.13 -7.96
N GLY A 18 -5.97 -24.15 -7.19
CA GLY A 18 -6.11 -25.56 -7.59
C GLY A 18 -4.80 -26.23 -8.01
N GLU A 19 -3.77 -25.45 -8.31
CA GLU A 19 -2.46 -25.93 -8.74
C GLU A 19 -1.47 -25.98 -7.58
N TRP A 20 -0.63 -27.01 -7.56
CA TRP A 20 0.46 -27.13 -6.59
C TRP A 20 1.67 -26.37 -7.12
N LEU A 21 2.05 -25.30 -6.44
CA LEU A 21 3.27 -24.57 -6.72
C LEU A 21 4.38 -25.07 -5.79
N SER A 22 5.51 -25.46 -6.36
CA SER A 22 6.78 -25.60 -5.62
C SER A 22 7.43 -24.22 -5.46
N GLU A 23 8.20 -24.01 -4.39
CA GLU A 23 8.94 -22.75 -4.15
C GLU A 23 9.75 -22.26 -5.37
N GLU A 24 10.14 -23.17 -6.26
CA GLU A 24 11.01 -22.91 -7.43
C GLU A 24 10.25 -22.74 -8.76
N GLN A 25 8.92 -22.63 -8.74
CA GLN A 25 8.22 -22.25 -9.96
C GLN A 25 8.61 -20.81 -10.31
N GLU A 26 9.18 -20.60 -11.51
CA GLU A 26 9.49 -19.30 -12.09
C GLU A 26 8.26 -18.40 -11.99
N ILE A 27 8.19 -17.62 -10.91
CA ILE A 27 7.40 -16.40 -10.90
C ILE A 27 8.01 -15.57 -12.00
N ASP A 28 7.22 -15.19 -13.01
CA ASP A 28 7.66 -14.31 -14.10
C ASP A 28 8.42 -13.14 -13.47
N HIS A 29 9.74 -13.17 -13.61
CA HIS A 29 10.59 -12.20 -12.94
C HIS A 29 10.40 -10.90 -13.69
N ILE A 30 9.91 -9.87 -12.99
CA ILE A 30 9.90 -8.52 -13.53
C ILE A 30 11.32 -8.20 -14.03
N SER A 31 11.40 -7.68 -15.25
CA SER A 31 12.68 -7.25 -15.81
C SER A 31 13.30 -6.19 -14.92
N ARG A 32 14.62 -6.04 -15.00
CA ARG A 32 15.31 -5.00 -14.23
C ARG A 32 14.73 -3.61 -14.49
N GLN A 33 14.33 -3.33 -15.73
CA GLN A 33 13.72 -2.08 -16.12
C GLN A 33 12.34 -1.89 -15.48
N GLU A 34 11.52 -2.93 -15.41
CA GLU A 34 10.24 -2.89 -14.71
C GLU A 34 10.43 -2.68 -13.21
N ALA A 35 11.39 -3.38 -12.60
CA ALA A 35 11.74 -3.18 -11.20
C ALA A 35 12.20 -1.74 -10.91
N GLU A 36 13.10 -1.19 -11.73
CA GLU A 36 13.55 0.20 -11.62
C GLU A 36 12.39 1.19 -11.79
N SER A 37 11.41 0.89 -12.66
CA SER A 37 10.25 1.75 -12.85
C SER A 37 9.29 1.78 -11.66
N LEU A 38 9.20 0.69 -10.89
CA LEU A 38 8.38 0.60 -9.68
C LEU A 38 8.96 1.40 -8.50
N GLU A 39 10.26 1.73 -8.55
CA GLU A 39 10.96 2.51 -7.53
C GLU A 39 10.95 4.02 -7.82
N LEU A 40 10.34 4.46 -8.93
CA LEU A 40 10.25 5.89 -9.26
C LEU A 40 9.25 6.62 -8.34
N PRO A 41 9.46 7.93 -8.08
CA PRO A 41 8.48 8.74 -7.36
C PRO A 41 7.14 8.76 -8.09
N PHE A 42 6.05 8.78 -7.33
CA PHE A 42 4.71 8.94 -7.88
C PHE A 42 4.55 10.31 -8.55
N THR A 43 3.90 10.32 -9.72
CA THR A 43 3.54 11.54 -10.42
C THR A 43 2.20 12.09 -9.94
N GLU A 44 1.98 13.40 -10.11
CA GLU A 44 0.69 14.03 -9.81
C GLU A 44 -0.47 13.36 -10.55
N ILE A 45 -0.26 12.99 -11.81
CA ILE A 45 -1.28 12.35 -12.66
C ILE A 45 -1.66 10.97 -12.11
N GLU A 46 -0.70 10.17 -11.67
CA GLU A 46 -0.97 8.85 -11.07
C GLU A 46 -1.77 9.00 -9.78
N ILE A 47 -1.38 9.92 -8.91
CA ILE A 47 -2.06 10.18 -7.63
C ILE A 47 -3.48 10.67 -7.90
N TYR A 48 -3.64 11.65 -8.79
CA TYR A 48 -4.93 12.23 -9.16
C TYR A 48 -5.86 11.18 -9.77
N THR A 49 -5.38 10.44 -10.78
CA THR A 49 -6.19 9.43 -11.48
C THR A 49 -6.65 8.35 -10.50
N THR A 50 -5.73 7.85 -9.68
CA THR A 50 -6.05 6.87 -8.63
C THR A 50 -7.10 7.41 -7.68
N LEU A 51 -6.95 8.66 -7.19
CA LEU A 51 -7.91 9.29 -6.28
C LEU A 51 -9.30 9.41 -6.92
N MET A 52 -9.39 9.78 -8.20
CA MET A 52 -10.66 9.93 -8.92
C MET A 52 -11.33 8.59 -9.23
N GLU A 53 -10.55 7.51 -9.43
CA GLU A 53 -11.08 6.17 -9.68
C GLU A 53 -11.60 5.47 -8.41
N MET A 54 -11.20 5.94 -7.22
CA MET A 54 -11.69 5.37 -5.97
C MET A 54 -13.18 5.64 -5.76
N ASN A 55 -13.90 4.64 -5.22
CA ASN A 55 -15.33 4.77 -4.93
C ASN A 55 -15.58 5.79 -3.79
N GLY A 56 -16.24 6.91 -4.12
CA GLY A 56 -16.53 8.01 -3.20
C GLY A 56 -17.42 7.62 -2.01
N ASP A 57 -18.30 6.64 -2.20
CA ASP A 57 -19.27 6.15 -1.20
C ASP A 57 -18.67 5.16 -0.19
N LYS A 58 -17.36 4.95 -0.21
CA LYS A 58 -16.69 4.15 0.82
C LYS A 58 -16.91 4.80 2.19
N ALA A 59 -17.10 3.96 3.21
CA ALA A 59 -17.23 4.39 4.60
C ALA A 59 -16.05 5.30 4.97
N SER A 60 -16.34 6.41 5.64
CA SER A 60 -15.32 7.34 6.12
C SER A 60 -14.39 6.65 7.12
N GLY A 61 -13.16 7.15 7.21
CA GLY A 61 -12.25 6.75 8.28
C GLY A 61 -12.76 7.22 9.66
N LEU A 62 -11.99 6.91 10.69
CA LEU A 62 -12.21 7.46 12.04
C LEU A 62 -12.14 9.00 12.08
N ASP A 63 -11.60 9.62 11.04
CA ASP A 63 -11.53 11.07 10.81
C ASP A 63 -12.85 11.68 10.31
N GLY A 64 -13.81 10.86 9.87
CA GLY A 64 -15.10 11.31 9.34
C GLY A 64 -15.07 11.79 7.89
N PHE A 65 -13.92 11.75 7.20
CA PHE A 65 -13.82 12.15 5.80
C PHE A 65 -13.99 10.95 4.87
N THR A 66 -14.76 11.11 3.81
CA THR A 66 -14.92 10.10 2.75
C THR A 66 -13.94 10.37 1.62
N VAL A 67 -13.75 9.39 0.73
CA VAL A 67 -12.98 9.59 -0.51
C VAL A 67 -13.58 10.72 -1.35
N ALA A 68 -14.91 10.84 -1.38
CA ALA A 68 -15.59 11.93 -2.10
C ALA A 68 -15.22 13.32 -1.57
N PHE A 69 -14.90 13.47 -0.28
CA PHE A 69 -14.41 14.74 0.26
C PHE A 69 -13.07 15.11 -0.40
N TRP A 70 -12.11 14.18 -0.42
CA TRP A 70 -10.79 14.41 -1.01
C TRP A 70 -10.85 14.63 -2.52
N GLN A 71 -11.76 13.95 -3.22
CA GLN A 71 -12.00 14.19 -4.65
C GLN A 71 -12.47 15.63 -4.91
N ASN A 72 -13.42 16.13 -4.12
CA ASN A 72 -13.93 17.50 -4.26
C ASN A 72 -12.94 18.56 -3.78
N ALA A 73 -12.08 18.22 -2.80
CA ALA A 73 -11.12 19.12 -2.20
C ALA A 73 -9.75 19.10 -2.89
N TRP A 74 -9.57 18.33 -3.98
CA TRP A 74 -8.26 18.14 -4.63
C TRP A 74 -7.52 19.45 -4.88
N ASP A 75 -8.16 20.43 -5.53
CA ASP A 75 -7.51 21.71 -5.84
C ASP A 75 -7.03 22.47 -4.59
N PHE A 76 -7.64 22.22 -3.44
CA PHE A 76 -7.25 22.80 -2.17
C PHE A 76 -6.15 22.00 -1.46
N THR A 77 -6.19 20.67 -1.51
CA THR A 77 -5.30 19.79 -0.72
C THR A 77 -4.16 19.16 -1.52
N LYS A 78 -4.09 19.40 -2.84
CA LYS A 78 -3.17 18.68 -3.73
C LYS A 78 -1.71 18.84 -3.31
N GLU A 79 -1.28 20.04 -2.94
CA GLU A 79 0.13 20.31 -2.65
C GLU A 79 0.56 19.52 -1.41
N GLU A 80 -0.25 19.50 -0.35
CA GLU A 80 0.01 18.72 0.86
C GLU A 80 0.02 17.21 0.58
N ILE A 81 -0.86 16.72 -0.30
CA ILE A 81 -0.89 15.31 -0.70
C ILE A 81 0.37 14.95 -1.49
N LEU A 82 0.77 15.77 -2.47
CA LEU A 82 1.97 15.54 -3.27
C LEU A 82 3.23 15.54 -2.40
N ASP A 83 3.34 16.51 -1.47
CA ASP A 83 4.45 16.58 -0.53
C ASP A 83 4.49 15.34 0.39
N MET A 84 3.35 14.84 0.85
CA MET A 84 3.28 13.59 1.63
C MET A 84 3.81 12.39 0.84
N PHE A 85 3.40 12.23 -0.43
CA PHE A 85 3.89 11.13 -1.28
C PHE A 85 5.39 11.25 -1.58
N LYS A 86 5.88 12.48 -1.74
CA LYS A 86 7.31 12.74 -1.91
C LYS A 86 8.09 12.38 -0.65
N GLU A 87 7.64 12.82 0.52
CA GLU A 87 8.29 12.49 1.80
C GLU A 87 8.32 10.98 2.04
N PHE A 88 7.22 10.29 1.71
CA PHE A 88 7.13 8.84 1.78
C PHE A 88 8.16 8.15 0.88
N HIS A 89 8.32 8.60 -0.37
CA HIS A 89 9.30 8.05 -1.31
C HIS A 89 10.73 8.25 -0.82
N GLU A 90 11.06 9.45 -0.31
CA GLU A 90 12.41 9.78 0.15
C GLU A 90 12.80 9.06 1.46
N HIS A 91 11.86 8.89 2.40
CA HIS A 91 12.16 8.43 3.75
C HIS A 91 11.60 7.04 4.10
N ASN A 92 10.82 6.43 3.21
CA ASN A 92 10.09 5.17 3.46
C ASN A 92 9.24 5.19 4.73
N SER A 93 8.78 6.38 5.15
CA SER A 93 8.04 6.56 6.39
C SER A 93 7.03 7.70 6.26
N PHE A 94 5.88 7.54 6.91
CA PHE A 94 4.90 8.61 7.07
C PHE A 94 5.13 9.34 8.38
N VAL A 95 4.79 10.63 8.42
CA VAL A 95 4.72 11.38 9.68
C VAL A 95 3.79 10.65 10.63
N ARG A 96 4.29 10.30 11.82
CA ARG A 96 3.58 9.50 12.84
C ARG A 96 2.20 10.07 13.21
N SER A 97 2.00 11.38 13.02
CA SER A 97 0.76 12.09 13.30
C SER A 97 -0.36 11.89 12.27
N LEU A 98 -0.09 11.29 11.10
CA LEU A 98 -1.14 10.96 10.13
C LEU A 98 -2.16 9.94 10.68
N ASN A 99 -1.79 9.19 11.72
CA ASN A 99 -2.67 8.27 12.46
C ASN A 99 -3.00 8.72 13.90
N ASN A 100 -2.69 9.97 14.29
CA ASN A 100 -3.03 10.42 15.64
C ASN A 100 -4.53 10.72 15.74
N THR A 101 -5.30 9.69 16.10
CA THR A 101 -6.65 9.86 16.64
C THR A 101 -6.52 10.59 17.98
N PHE A 102 -6.83 11.88 18.01
CA PHE A 102 -7.01 12.59 19.27
C PHE A 102 -8.33 12.11 19.90
N TRP A 103 -8.22 11.10 20.75
CA TRP A 103 -9.31 10.74 21.66
C TRP A 103 -9.41 11.83 22.73
N TYR A 104 -10.53 12.55 22.77
CA TYR A 104 -10.91 13.43 23.89
C TYR A 104 -11.38 12.61 25.08
#